data_AF-A0A3G1CV30-F1
#
_entry.id   AF-A0A3G1CV30-F1
#
_cell.length_a   1.000
_cell.length_b   1.000
_cell.length_c   1.000
_cell.angle_alpha   90.00
_cell.angle_beta   90.00
_cell.angle_gamma   90.00
#
_symmetry.space_group_name_H-M   'P 1'
#
loop_
_entity.id
_entity.type
_entity.pdbx_description
1 polymer ?
#
loop_
_entity_poly.entity_id
_entity_poly.type
_entity_poly.pdbx_seq_one_letter_code
_entity_poly.pdbx_strand_id
1 'polypeptide(L)'
;MVNQEIEGVRFIVANTDAQALRRSSADITVQLGTQITSGLGAGANPEVGRSAAEEDLETIKSSLEGADMVFIAAGMGGGTGTGAAPVVARAAKELGILTVAVVTRPFDLEGKKRMAAAEQGIAELSEIVDSLITIPNNKLLKVLGKGTTLLDAFAK
;
A
#
# COMPACT_ATOMS: atom_id res chain seq x y z
N MET A 1 -12.24 2.57 -4.70
CA MET A 1 -11.71 3.45 -5.76
C MET A 1 -12.10 2.95 -7.14
N VAL A 2 -11.76 1.72 -7.54
CA VAL A 2 -12.14 1.15 -8.86
C VAL A 2 -13.66 1.23 -9.13
N ASN A 3 -14.49 0.84 -8.17
CA ASN A 3 -15.95 0.87 -8.34
C ASN A 3 -16.57 2.28 -8.29
N GLN A 4 -15.77 3.33 -8.18
CA GLN A 4 -16.24 4.73 -8.20
C GLN A 4 -16.00 5.43 -9.54
N GLU A 5 -15.68 4.68 -10.60
CA GLU A 5 -15.61 5.17 -12.00
C GLU A 5 -14.74 6.43 -12.15
N ILE A 6 -13.58 6.46 -11.49
CA ILE A 6 -12.63 7.55 -11.66
C ILE A 6 -12.04 7.44 -13.07
N GLU A 7 -12.39 8.40 -13.93
CA GLU A 7 -11.90 8.45 -15.31
C GLU A 7 -10.45 8.94 -15.39
N GLY A 8 -9.73 8.50 -16.43
CA GLY A 8 -8.37 8.99 -16.73
C GLY A 8 -7.26 8.42 -15.85
N VAL A 9 -7.55 7.42 -15.01
CA VAL A 9 -6.54 6.74 -14.19
C VAL A 9 -6.52 5.24 -14.49
N ARG A 10 -5.34 4.64 -14.35
CA ARG A 10 -5.14 3.18 -14.42
C ARG A 10 -4.95 2.65 -13.01
N PHE A 11 -5.70 1.62 -12.64
CA PHE A 11 -5.59 0.99 -11.33
C PHE A 11 -4.66 -0.22 -11.38
N ILE A 12 -3.69 -0.23 -10.45
CA ILE A 12 -2.77 -1.35 -10.25
C ILE A 12 -2.92 -1.81 -8.80
N VAL A 13 -3.09 -3.11 -8.59
CA VAL A 13 -3.05 -3.72 -7.25
C VAL A 13 -1.84 -4.62 -7.16
N ALA A 14 -0.93 -4.30 -6.25
CA ALA A 14 0.24 -5.11 -5.93
C ALA A 14 0.07 -5.75 -4.54
N ASN A 15 0.17 -7.09 -4.44
CA ASN A 15 0.01 -7.78 -3.16
C ASN A 15 0.76 -9.13 -3.14
N THR A 16 1.17 -9.57 -1.95
CA THR A 16 1.75 -10.90 -1.71
C THR A 16 0.68 -11.98 -1.50
N ASP A 17 -0.56 -11.59 -1.17
CA ASP A 17 -1.68 -12.52 -1.04
C ASP A 17 -2.36 -12.75 -2.39
N ALA A 18 -2.19 -13.95 -2.94
CA ALA A 18 -2.74 -14.34 -4.24
C ALA A 18 -4.28 -14.44 -4.21
N GLN A 19 -4.87 -14.78 -3.07
CA GLN A 19 -6.34 -14.85 -2.94
C GLN A 19 -6.95 -13.46 -2.98
N ALA A 20 -6.29 -12.48 -2.35
CA ALA A 20 -6.70 -11.08 -2.41
C ALA A 20 -6.66 -10.53 -3.84
N LEU A 21 -5.59 -10.84 -4.60
CA LEU A 21 -5.44 -10.40 -6.00
C LEU A 21 -6.53 -10.94 -6.91
N ARG A 22 -6.90 -12.23 -6.78
CA ARG A 22 -7.97 -12.84 -7.58
C ARG A 22 -9.34 -12.16 -7.41
N ARG A 23 -9.56 -11.43 -6.32
CA ARG A 23 -10.79 -10.70 -6.04
C ARG A 23 -10.73 -9.23 -6.48
N SER A 24 -9.57 -8.76 -6.97
CA SER A 24 -9.38 -7.38 -7.40
C SER A 24 -10.15 -7.11 -8.69
N SER A 25 -10.72 -5.90 -8.79
CA SER A 25 -11.33 -5.37 -10.02
C SER A 25 -10.40 -4.41 -10.78
N ALA A 26 -9.15 -4.26 -10.34
CA ALA A 26 -8.18 -3.35 -10.97
C ALA A 26 -7.75 -3.81 -12.37
N ASP A 27 -7.32 -2.86 -13.20
CA ASP A 27 -6.88 -3.11 -14.58
C ASP A 27 -5.65 -4.02 -14.64
N ILE A 28 -4.74 -3.86 -13.67
CA ILE A 28 -3.51 -4.65 -13.55
C ILE A 28 -3.39 -5.18 -12.12
N THR A 29 -3.02 -6.45 -12.01
CA THR A 29 -2.65 -7.09 -10.74
C THR A 29 -1.22 -7.57 -10.79
N VAL A 30 -0.43 -7.20 -9.78
CA VAL A 30 0.97 -7.64 -9.62
C VAL A 30 1.06 -8.51 -8.36
N GLN A 31 1.39 -9.78 -8.54
CA GLN A 31 1.69 -10.66 -7.41
C GLN A 31 3.14 -10.47 -6.98
N LEU A 32 3.34 -10.18 -5.70
CA LEU A 32 4.65 -9.92 -5.11
C LEU A 32 5.17 -11.15 -4.35
N GLY A 33 6.46 -11.41 -4.45
CA GLY A 33 7.20 -12.41 -3.68
C GLY A 33 6.60 -13.79 -3.80
N THR A 34 6.36 -14.26 -5.03
CA THR A 34 5.76 -15.59 -5.26
C THR A 34 6.63 -16.69 -4.64
N GLN A 35 7.96 -16.56 -4.74
CA GLN A 35 8.88 -17.53 -4.16
C GLN A 35 9.01 -17.38 -2.64
N ILE A 36 8.98 -16.14 -2.13
CA ILE A 36 9.11 -15.87 -0.70
C ILE A 36 7.86 -16.28 0.09
N THR A 37 6.67 -15.97 -0.44
CA THR A 37 5.41 -16.08 0.31
C THR A 37 4.53 -17.25 -0.13
N SER A 38 4.83 -17.87 -1.28
CA SER A 38 3.96 -18.87 -1.91
C SER A 38 2.51 -18.37 -2.10
N GLY A 39 2.31 -17.05 -2.22
CA GLY A 39 1.00 -16.42 -2.37
C GLY A 39 0.16 -16.34 -1.08
N LEU A 40 0.75 -16.60 0.10
CA LEU A 40 0.05 -16.60 1.39
C LEU A 40 0.08 -15.24 2.12
N GLY A 41 0.75 -14.24 1.54
CA GLY A 41 0.90 -12.92 2.15
C GLY A 41 2.12 -12.79 3.07
N ALA A 42 2.41 -11.54 3.46
CA ALA A 42 3.61 -11.20 4.24
C ALA A 42 3.50 -11.42 5.76
N GLY A 43 2.39 -11.98 6.27
CA GLY A 43 2.24 -12.33 7.69
C GLY A 43 2.44 -11.17 8.68
N ALA A 44 2.05 -9.95 8.30
CA ALA A 44 2.29 -8.72 9.07
C ALA A 44 3.78 -8.39 9.34
N ASN A 45 4.71 -8.96 8.58
CA ASN A 45 6.13 -8.64 8.64
C ASN A 45 6.54 -7.71 7.49
N PRO A 46 6.93 -6.45 7.77
CA PRO A 46 7.38 -5.50 6.75
C PRO A 46 8.56 -5.99 5.93
N GLU A 47 9.52 -6.70 6.54
CA GLU A 47 10.70 -7.20 5.81
C GLU A 47 10.31 -8.19 4.71
N VAL A 48 9.34 -9.08 4.99
CA VAL A 48 8.82 -10.01 3.98
C VAL A 48 8.14 -9.24 2.85
N GLY A 49 7.39 -8.18 3.17
CA GLY A 49 6.78 -7.31 2.17
C GLY A 49 7.80 -6.58 1.30
N ARG A 50 8.91 -6.12 1.90
CA ARG A 50 10.01 -5.46 1.21
C ARG A 50 10.73 -6.41 0.26
N SER A 51 11.20 -7.56 0.76
CA SER A 51 11.88 -8.56 -0.06
C SER A 51 10.99 -9.10 -1.18
N ALA A 52 9.69 -9.26 -0.93
CA ALA A 52 8.73 -9.64 -1.96
C ALA A 52 8.59 -8.59 -3.09
N ALA A 53 8.64 -7.30 -2.75
CA ALA A 53 8.63 -6.25 -3.77
C ALA A 53 9.96 -6.12 -4.50
N GLU A 54 11.08 -6.39 -3.83
CA GLU A 54 12.42 -6.42 -4.45
C GLU A 54 12.57 -7.60 -5.42
N GLU A 55 12.01 -8.78 -5.09
CA GLU A 55 11.94 -9.95 -5.97
C GLU A 55 11.26 -9.59 -7.31
N ASP A 56 10.16 -8.84 -7.25
CA ASP A 56 9.34 -8.48 -8.40
C ASP A 56 9.56 -7.04 -8.90
N LEU A 57 10.74 -6.46 -8.64
CA LEU A 57 11.04 -5.06 -8.95
C LEU A 57 10.86 -4.73 -10.44
N GLU A 58 11.32 -5.60 -11.33
CA GLU A 58 11.20 -5.39 -12.78
C GLU A 58 9.73 -5.43 -13.24
N THR A 59 8.93 -6.33 -12.66
CA THR A 59 7.48 -6.39 -12.92
C THR A 59 6.80 -5.10 -12.46
N ILE A 60 7.17 -4.59 -11.28
CA ILE A 60 6.67 -3.31 -10.77
C ILE A 60 7.03 -2.18 -11.73
N LYS A 61 8.31 -2.06 -12.13
CA LYS A 61 8.77 -1.02 -13.06
C LYS A 61 7.99 -1.05 -14.38
N SER A 62 7.91 -2.23 -15.00
CA SER A 62 7.17 -2.41 -16.25
C SER A 62 5.70 -2.00 -16.13
N SER A 63 5.05 -2.27 -14.98
CA SER A 63 3.66 -1.84 -14.76
C SER A 63 3.48 -0.32 -14.64
N LEU A 64 4.54 0.42 -14.30
CA LEU A 64 4.56 1.87 -14.12
C LEU A 64 5.04 2.63 -15.37
N GLU A 65 5.62 1.95 -16.35
CA GLU A 65 6.15 2.59 -17.56
C GLU A 65 5.10 3.42 -18.30
N GLY A 66 5.51 4.62 -18.71
CA GLY A 66 4.66 5.56 -19.43
C GLY A 66 3.70 6.38 -18.56
N ALA A 67 3.74 6.23 -17.23
CA ALA A 67 3.01 7.11 -16.32
C ALA A 67 3.76 8.43 -16.09
N ASP A 68 3.05 9.57 -16.17
CA ASP A 68 3.60 10.87 -15.78
C ASP A 68 3.57 11.07 -14.26
N MET A 69 2.58 10.44 -13.60
CA MET A 69 2.34 10.55 -12.17
C MET A 69 1.81 9.24 -11.61
N VAL A 70 2.26 8.87 -10.40
CA VAL A 70 1.77 7.70 -9.67
C VAL A 70 1.27 8.08 -8.29
N PHE A 71 0.13 7.46 -7.91
CA PHE A 71 -0.40 7.51 -6.56
C PHE A 71 -0.21 6.17 -5.88
N ILE A 72 0.58 6.14 -4.81
CA ILE A 72 0.82 4.93 -4.00
C ILE A 72 -0.13 4.97 -2.81
N ALA A 73 -1.16 4.13 -2.83
CA ALA A 73 -2.10 3.99 -1.72
C ALA A 73 -1.78 2.75 -0.89
N ALA A 74 -1.48 2.93 0.40
CA ALA A 74 -1.11 1.80 1.27
C ALA A 74 -1.57 1.96 2.73
N GLY A 75 -1.98 0.85 3.33
CA GLY A 75 -2.22 0.76 4.77
C GLY A 75 -0.94 0.44 5.53
N MET A 76 -0.48 1.36 6.38
CA MET A 76 0.77 1.20 7.11
C MET A 76 0.60 0.40 8.39
N GLY A 77 1.67 -0.28 8.79
CA GLY A 77 1.73 -1.13 9.97
C GLY A 77 1.46 -2.61 9.70
N GLY A 78 0.99 -2.97 8.50
CA GLY A 78 0.95 -4.35 8.02
C GLY A 78 2.32 -4.85 7.53
N GLY A 79 2.33 -5.98 6.81
CA GLY A 79 3.54 -6.52 6.19
C GLY A 79 3.75 -5.95 4.79
N THR A 80 2.88 -6.33 3.86
CA THR A 80 3.00 -5.97 2.43
C THR A 80 3.03 -4.47 2.21
N GLY A 81 2.00 -3.74 2.64
CA GLY A 81 1.93 -2.29 2.41
C GLY A 81 3.12 -1.54 2.99
N THR A 82 3.47 -1.82 4.25
CA THR A 82 4.58 -1.15 4.96
C THR A 82 5.93 -1.38 4.29
N GLY A 83 6.22 -2.61 3.85
CA GLY A 83 7.52 -2.96 3.28
C GLY A 83 7.63 -2.72 1.77
N ALA A 84 6.54 -2.97 1.02
CA ALA A 84 6.53 -2.85 -0.43
C ALA A 84 6.36 -1.40 -0.91
N ALA A 85 5.59 -0.56 -0.20
CA ALA A 85 5.32 0.81 -0.67
C ALA A 85 6.60 1.64 -0.89
N PRO A 86 7.61 1.61 0.01
CA PRO A 86 8.90 2.28 -0.25
C PRO A 86 9.63 1.74 -1.49
N VAL A 87 9.57 0.44 -1.76
CA VAL A 87 10.20 -0.18 -2.94
C VAL A 87 9.52 0.31 -4.22
N VAL A 88 8.19 0.31 -4.26
CA VAL A 88 7.41 0.83 -5.40
C VAL A 88 7.69 2.32 -5.62
N ALA A 89 7.79 3.11 -4.55
CA ALA A 89 8.14 4.52 -4.63
C ALA A 89 9.52 4.76 -5.22
N ARG A 90 10.52 3.95 -4.85
CA ARG A 90 11.86 4.02 -5.46
C ARG A 90 11.83 3.68 -6.94
N ALA A 91 11.12 2.61 -7.30
CA ALA A 91 10.95 2.20 -8.70
C ALA A 91 10.34 3.32 -9.55
N ALA A 92 9.28 3.98 -9.06
CA ALA A 92 8.66 5.11 -9.75
C ALA A 92 9.62 6.31 -9.90
N LYS A 93 10.38 6.62 -8.84
CA LYS A 93 11.35 7.72 -8.87
C LYS A 93 12.50 7.47 -9.83
N GLU A 94 13.01 6.23 -9.91
CA GLU A 94 14.02 5.82 -10.89
C GLU A 94 13.54 6.00 -12.34
N LEU A 95 12.24 5.84 -12.58
CA LEU A 95 11.60 6.07 -13.87
C LEU A 95 11.29 7.56 -14.13
N GLY A 96 11.59 8.46 -13.19
CA GLY A 96 11.33 9.90 -13.32
C GLY A 96 9.86 10.30 -13.19
N ILE A 97 9.04 9.45 -12.54
CA ILE A 97 7.60 9.64 -12.40
C ILE A 97 7.31 10.49 -11.15
N LEU A 98 6.41 11.48 -11.27
CA LEU A 98 5.94 12.25 -10.11
C LEU A 98 5.22 11.32 -9.13
N THR A 99 5.78 11.14 -7.93
CA THR A 99 5.37 10.09 -7.00
C THR A 99 4.71 10.68 -5.76
N VAL A 100 3.41 10.44 -5.60
CA VAL A 100 2.63 10.85 -4.42
C VAL A 100 2.14 9.63 -3.66
N ALA A 101 2.39 9.58 -2.36
CA ALA A 101 1.89 8.51 -1.50
C ALA A 101 0.73 8.99 -0.63
N VAL A 102 -0.34 8.18 -0.56
CA VAL A 102 -1.49 8.39 0.31
C VAL A 102 -1.60 7.18 1.23
N VAL A 103 -1.24 7.34 2.49
CA VAL A 103 -1.11 6.21 3.41
C VAL A 103 -1.92 6.39 4.68
N THR A 104 -2.44 5.29 5.23
CA THR A 104 -3.19 5.32 6.49
C THR A 104 -2.32 4.87 7.66
N ARG A 105 -2.40 5.57 8.79
CA ARG A 105 -1.87 5.07 10.09
C ARG A 105 -2.92 4.21 10.78
N PRO A 106 -2.53 3.09 11.40
CA PRO A 106 -3.46 2.18 12.07
C PRO A 106 -4.19 2.87 13.24
N PHE A 107 -5.30 2.29 13.68
CA PHE A 107 -5.95 2.73 14.92
C PHE A 107 -5.07 2.39 16.13
N ASP A 108 -5.19 3.18 17.22
CA ASP A 108 -4.45 2.88 18.47
C ASP A 108 -4.82 1.49 19.04
N LEU A 109 -6.05 1.06 18.78
CA LEU A 109 -6.60 -0.24 19.19
C LEU A 109 -5.96 -1.44 18.46
N GLU A 110 -5.31 -1.23 17.32
CA GLU A 110 -4.63 -2.30 16.57
C GLU A 110 -3.27 -2.68 17.18
N GLY A 111 -2.82 -1.93 18.20
CA GLY A 111 -1.68 -2.27 19.04
C GLY A 111 -0.36 -1.59 18.66
N LYS A 112 0.52 -1.50 19.66
CA LYS A 112 1.80 -0.74 19.57
C LYS A 112 2.74 -1.28 18.49
N LYS A 113 2.78 -2.60 18.28
CA LYS A 113 3.66 -3.22 17.26
C LYS A 113 3.27 -2.74 15.84
N ARG A 114 1.97 -2.68 15.56
CA ARG A 114 1.44 -2.22 14.27
C ARG A 114 1.74 -0.74 14.05
N MET A 115 1.55 0.08 15.09
CA MET A 115 1.89 1.51 15.05
C MET A 115 3.38 1.75 14.83
N ALA A 116 4.26 1.02 15.53
CA ALA A 116 5.71 1.16 15.36
C ALA A 116 6.16 0.83 13.94
N ALA A 117 5.64 -0.28 13.37
CA ALA A 117 5.90 -0.64 11.98
C ALA A 117 5.37 0.43 11.00
N ALA A 118 4.21 1.02 11.29
CA ALA A 118 3.64 2.08 10.48
C ALA A 118 4.52 3.32 10.46
N GLU A 119 4.95 3.83 11.63
CA GLU A 119 5.82 5.01 11.70
C GLU A 119 7.16 4.77 11.00
N GLN A 120 7.75 3.57 11.13
CA GLN A 120 8.98 3.23 10.43
C GLN A 120 8.80 3.25 8.90
N GLY A 121 7.75 2.59 8.39
CA GLY A 121 7.49 2.56 6.95
C GLY A 121 7.12 3.95 6.39
N ILE A 122 6.42 4.78 7.18
CA ILE A 122 6.09 6.15 6.80
C ILE A 122 7.35 7.01 6.72
N ALA A 123 8.26 6.89 7.70
CA ALA A 123 9.55 7.58 7.69
C ALA A 123 10.36 7.23 6.44
N GLU A 124 10.54 5.94 6.15
CA GLU A 124 11.25 5.50 4.93
C GLU A 124 10.58 6.03 3.67
N LEU A 125 9.25 5.90 3.56
CA LEU A 125 8.51 6.35 2.38
C LEU A 125 8.65 7.87 2.17
N SER A 126 8.67 8.65 3.25
CA SER A 126 8.78 10.11 3.20
C SER A 126 10.10 10.62 2.63
N GLU A 127 11.18 9.85 2.73
CA GLU A 127 12.48 10.19 2.15
C GLU A 127 12.53 9.96 0.63
N ILE A 128 11.58 9.18 0.10
CA ILE A 128 11.59 8.70 -1.29
C ILE A 128 10.62 9.52 -2.15
N VAL A 129 9.37 9.69 -1.70
CA VAL A 129 8.28 10.29 -2.48
C VAL A 129 8.39 11.81 -2.60
N ASP A 130 7.78 12.39 -3.63
CA ASP A 130 7.71 13.85 -3.80
C ASP A 130 6.69 14.48 -2.84
N SER A 131 5.62 13.75 -2.52
CA SER A 131 4.63 14.17 -1.52
C SER A 131 4.04 12.98 -0.78
N LEU A 132 3.83 13.15 0.53
CA LEU A 132 3.28 12.13 1.41
C LEU A 132 2.05 12.68 2.16
N ILE A 133 0.90 12.11 1.89
CA ILE A 133 -0.35 12.38 2.58
C ILE A 133 -0.60 11.25 3.57
N THR A 134 -0.60 11.58 4.86
CA THR A 134 -0.83 10.60 5.92
C THR A 134 -2.20 10.81 6.56
N ILE A 135 -3.02 9.76 6.54
CA ILE A 135 -4.39 9.75 7.08
C ILE A 135 -4.39 8.95 8.38
N PRO A 136 -4.54 9.58 9.56
CA PRO A 136 -4.63 8.86 10.81
C PRO A 136 -6.03 8.25 10.99
N ASN A 137 -6.14 6.92 11.03
CA ASN A 137 -7.43 6.23 11.18
C ASN A 137 -8.19 6.67 12.43
N ASN A 138 -7.50 7.02 13.52
CA ASN A 138 -8.12 7.57 14.73
C ASN A 138 -8.98 8.82 14.48
N LYS A 139 -8.69 9.62 13.44
CA LYS A 139 -9.53 10.77 13.08
C LYS A 139 -10.85 10.34 12.43
N LEU A 140 -10.90 9.18 11.76
CA LEU A 140 -12.14 8.64 11.17
C LEU A 140 -13.18 8.34 12.26
N LEU A 141 -12.77 7.77 13.40
CA LEU A 141 -13.69 7.50 14.53
C LEU A 141 -14.39 8.76 15.06
N LYS A 142 -13.71 9.91 15.03
CA LYS A 142 -14.30 11.19 15.47
C LYS A 142 -15.40 11.67 14.53
N VAL A 143 -15.31 11.31 13.25
CA VAL A 143 -16.27 11.71 12.20
C VAL A 143 -17.42 10.69 12.09
N LEU A 144 -17.17 9.42 12.40
CA LEU A 144 -18.12 8.32 12.22
C LEU A 144 -19.18 8.21 13.34
N GLY A 145 -18.94 8.79 14.52
CA GLY A 145 -19.92 8.86 15.61
C GLY A 145 -20.02 7.59 16.48
N LYS A 146 -20.78 7.65 17.59
CA LYS A 146 -20.97 6.51 18.51
C LYS A 146 -21.92 5.48 17.89
N GLY A 147 -21.41 4.30 17.54
CA GLY A 147 -22.20 3.17 17.01
C GLY A 147 -21.59 2.45 15.81
N THR A 148 -20.54 3.01 15.20
CA THR A 148 -19.84 2.42 14.06
C THR A 148 -18.97 1.25 14.48
N THR A 149 -19.07 0.13 13.77
CA THR A 149 -18.18 -1.02 14.00
C THR A 149 -16.81 -0.78 13.38
N LEU A 150 -15.79 -1.53 13.82
CA LEU A 150 -14.46 -1.49 13.18
C LEU A 150 -14.53 -1.82 11.68
N LEU A 151 -15.40 -2.75 11.29
CA LEU A 151 -15.62 -3.12 9.88
C LEU A 151 -16.16 -1.94 9.06
N ASP A 152 -17.14 -1.22 9.59
CA ASP A 152 -17.68 -0.02 8.93
C ASP A 152 -16.63 1.09 8.80
N ALA A 153 -15.70 1.18 9.76
CA ALA A 153 -14.63 2.17 9.76
C ALA A 153 -13.51 1.86 8.74
N PHE A 154 -13.32 0.60 8.35
CA PHE A 154 -12.38 0.21 7.29
C PHE A 154 -12.98 0.28 5.88
N ALA A 155 -14.31 0.19 5.76
CA ALA A 155 -15.00 0.18 4.47
C ALA A 155 -15.27 1.57 3.88
N LYS A 156 -15.09 2.64 4.68
CA LYS A 156 -15.29 4.05 4.29
C LYS A 156 -13.96 4.79 4.28
#